data_AF-A0A836CSS2-F1
#
_entry.id   AF-A0A836CSS2-F1
#
_cell.length_a   1.000
_cell.length_b   1.000
_cell.length_c   1.000
_cell.angle_alpha   90.00
_cell.angle_beta   90.00
_cell.angle_gamma   90.00
#
_symmetry.space_group_name_H-M   'P 1'
#
loop_
_entity.id
_entity.type
_entity.pdbx_description
1 polymer ?
#
loop_
_entity_poly.entity_id
_entity_poly.type
_entity_poly.pdbx_seq_one_letter_code
_entity_poly.pdbx_strand_id
1 'polypeptide(L)'
;MGTRTDCVVRTDPQTKRSRGFGFVTYSCVEELDAAMCARPHKVDGRVVEPKRAISREDSVKPGAHLTVKKIFVGSIKEDTEEYNLRDYFEKYGKIETIEVMGDRQSGKKRGFAFVTFDDPDTVDITVVQKYHTIDGHNCEVKKALSK
;
A
#
# COMPACT_ATOMS: atom_id res chain seq x y z
N MET A 1 -24.90 -12.92 3.96
CA MET A 1 -25.23 -11.66 4.66
C MET A 1 -24.06 -11.36 5.57
N GLY A 2 -23.07 -10.57 5.11
CA GLY A 2 -21.87 -10.26 5.90
C GLY A 2 -22.23 -9.40 7.10
N THR A 3 -21.64 -9.67 8.25
CA THR A 3 -22.01 -9.06 9.53
C THR A 3 -21.30 -7.71 9.65
N ARG A 4 -21.96 -6.62 9.25
CA ARG A 4 -21.41 -5.26 9.37
C ARG A 4 -21.06 -4.95 10.82
N THR A 5 -19.79 -4.68 11.12
CA THR A 5 -19.36 -4.43 12.50
C THR A 5 -19.36 -2.93 12.86
N ASP A 6 -18.99 -2.03 11.94
CA ASP A 6 -19.22 -0.58 12.11
C ASP A 6 -19.14 0.16 10.76
N CYS A 7 -19.90 1.24 10.58
CA CYS A 7 -19.76 2.14 9.43
C CYS A 7 -19.98 3.60 9.82
N VAL A 8 -18.98 4.45 9.56
CA VAL A 8 -18.98 5.85 9.98
C VAL A 8 -18.71 6.76 8.79
N VAL A 9 -19.69 7.58 8.42
CA VAL A 9 -19.49 8.69 7.48
C VAL A 9 -18.94 9.88 8.25
N ARG A 10 -17.81 10.44 7.82
CA ARG A 10 -17.25 11.62 8.46
C ARG A 10 -18.02 12.86 8.03
N THR A 11 -18.59 13.56 8.99
CA THR A 11 -19.30 14.83 8.78
C THR A 11 -18.58 15.98 9.49
N ASP A 12 -18.78 17.19 9.00
CA ASP A 12 -18.38 18.41 9.68
C ASP A 12 -19.16 18.56 11.01
N PRO A 13 -18.49 18.81 12.16
CA PRO A 13 -19.17 18.84 13.46
C PRO A 13 -20.24 19.93 13.59
N GLN A 14 -20.04 21.08 12.94
CA GLN A 14 -20.91 22.25 13.03
C GLN A 14 -22.07 22.18 12.04
N THR A 15 -21.76 21.97 10.76
CA THR A 15 -22.73 22.00 9.65
C THR A 15 -23.41 20.65 9.39
N LYS A 16 -22.94 19.57 10.01
CA LYS A 16 -23.35 18.17 9.78
C LYS A 16 -23.21 17.69 8.33
N ARG A 17 -22.58 18.48 7.45
CA ARG A 17 -22.35 18.13 6.05
C ARG A 17 -21.30 17.01 5.96
N SER A 18 -21.50 16.04 5.06
CA SER A 18 -20.50 15.01 4.77
C SER A 18 -19.17 15.62 4.31
N ARG A 19 -18.06 15.08 4.83
CA ARG A 19 -16.69 15.40 4.42
C ARG A 19 -16.25 14.60 3.19
N GLY A 20 -17.13 13.79 2.62
CA GLY A 20 -16.87 13.02 1.39
C GLY A 20 -16.10 11.71 1.59
N PHE A 21 -15.89 11.26 2.84
CA PHE A 21 -15.27 9.98 3.14
C PHE A 21 -15.84 9.37 4.42
N GLY A 22 -15.58 8.07 4.61
CA GLY A 22 -16.02 7.31 5.77
C GLY A 22 -15.14 6.09 5.98
N PHE A 23 -15.46 5.33 7.03
CA PHE A 23 -14.78 4.10 7.38
C PHE A 23 -15.81 2.98 7.50
N VAL A 24 -15.42 1.79 7.07
CA VAL A 24 -16.17 0.56 7.28
C VAL A 24 -15.24 -0.41 7.98
N THR A 25 -15.70 -0.96 9.10
CA THR A 25 -14.98 -1.99 9.86
C THR A 25 -15.66 -3.33 9.61
N TYR A 26 -14.89 -4.26 9.06
CA TYR A 26 -15.30 -5.65 8.86
C TYR A 26 -14.98 -6.51 10.08
N SER A 27 -15.67 -7.64 10.20
CA SER A 27 -15.48 -8.56 11.33
C SER A 27 -14.21 -9.40 11.18
N CYS A 28 -13.79 -9.67 9.94
CA CYS A 28 -12.57 -10.41 9.63
C CYS A 28 -11.88 -9.85 8.36
N VAL A 29 -10.62 -10.26 8.16
CA VAL A 29 -9.80 -9.84 7.01
C VAL A 29 -10.34 -10.40 5.70
N GLU A 30 -10.93 -11.59 5.70
CA GLU A 30 -11.50 -12.21 4.49
C GLU A 30 -12.65 -11.37 3.88
N GLU A 31 -13.52 -10.80 4.73
CA GLU A 31 -14.59 -9.89 4.28
C GLU A 31 -14.01 -8.58 3.71
N LEU A 32 -12.93 -8.07 4.32
CA LEU A 32 -12.22 -6.90 3.81
C LEU A 32 -11.59 -7.19 2.45
N ASP A 33 -10.90 -8.31 2.29
CA ASP A 33 -10.26 -8.71 1.05
C ASP A 33 -11.30 -8.94 -0.05
N ALA A 34 -12.42 -9.61 0.26
CA ALA A 34 -13.54 -9.75 -0.66
C ALA A 34 -14.10 -8.39 -1.11
N ALA A 35 -14.22 -7.43 -0.18
CA ALA A 35 -14.63 -6.07 -0.53
C ALA A 35 -13.60 -5.37 -1.42
N MET A 36 -12.30 -5.51 -1.16
CA MET A 36 -11.26 -4.94 -2.03
C MET A 36 -11.26 -5.57 -3.43
N CYS A 37 -11.46 -6.88 -3.55
CA CYS A 37 -11.56 -7.57 -4.83
C CYS A 37 -12.80 -7.16 -5.64
N ALA A 38 -13.88 -6.74 -4.97
CA ALA A 38 -15.12 -6.31 -5.62
C ALA A 38 -15.10 -4.86 -6.17
N ARG A 39 -13.93 -4.19 -6.17
CA ARG A 39 -13.78 -2.86 -6.78
C ARG A 39 -14.09 -2.91 -8.30
N PRO A 40 -14.62 -1.82 -8.90
CA PRO A 40 -14.97 -0.54 -8.27
C PRO A 40 -16.29 -0.58 -7.51
N HIS A 41 -16.41 0.24 -6.46
CA HIS A 41 -17.64 0.34 -5.65
C HIS A 41 -18.44 1.57 -6.00
N LYS A 42 -19.77 1.46 -5.90
CA LYS A 42 -20.70 2.57 -6.11
C LYS A 42 -21.62 2.72 -4.89
N VAL A 43 -21.61 3.90 -4.28
CA VAL A 43 -22.45 4.26 -3.12
C VAL A 43 -23.23 5.52 -3.48
N ASP A 44 -24.56 5.47 -3.36
CA ASP A 44 -25.47 6.58 -3.68
C ASP A 44 -25.22 7.21 -5.06
N GLY A 45 -25.00 6.36 -6.07
CA GLY A 45 -24.75 6.83 -7.42
C GLY A 45 -23.30 7.25 -7.69
N ARG A 46 -22.45 7.38 -6.66
CA ARG A 46 -21.06 7.84 -6.78
C ARG A 46 -20.08 6.68 -6.71
N VAL A 47 -19.11 6.65 -7.62
CA VAL A 47 -17.98 5.72 -7.51
C VAL A 47 -17.13 6.16 -6.34
N VAL A 48 -16.84 5.22 -5.43
CA VAL A 48 -16.01 5.46 -4.25
C VAL A 48 -14.70 4.70 -4.37
N GLU A 49 -13.67 5.22 -3.71
CA GLU A 49 -12.33 4.64 -3.70
C GLU A 49 -12.07 4.02 -2.31
N PRO A 50 -12.32 2.70 -2.13
CA PRO A 50 -11.95 2.04 -0.89
C PRO A 50 -10.43 1.86 -0.82
N LYS A 51 -9.89 2.10 0.38
CA LYS A 51 -8.47 1.94 0.74
C LYS A 51 -8.37 1.34 2.12
N ARG A 52 -7.26 0.70 2.45
CA ARG A 52 -7.05 0.22 3.81
C ARG A 52 -6.90 1.41 4.75
N ALA A 53 -7.50 1.30 5.93
CA ALA A 53 -7.42 2.35 6.92
C ALA A 53 -5.96 2.52 7.39
N ILE A 54 -5.51 3.77 7.45
CA ILE A 54 -4.18 4.13 7.92
C ILE A 54 -4.30 4.55 9.39
N SER A 55 -3.34 4.15 10.23
CA SER A 55 -3.30 4.59 11.63
C SER A 55 -3.24 6.12 11.71
N ARG A 56 -3.70 6.70 12.82
CA ARG A 56 -3.61 8.16 13.00
C ARG A 56 -2.15 8.65 12.95
N GLU A 57 -1.23 7.87 13.50
CA GLU A 57 0.19 8.18 13.52
C GLU A 57 0.82 8.15 12.12
N ASP A 58 0.39 7.20 11.28
CA ASP A 58 0.87 7.11 9.91
C ASP A 58 0.19 8.12 8.99
N SER A 59 -1.03 8.57 9.30
CA SER A 59 -1.81 9.50 8.48
C SER A 59 -1.14 10.86 8.29
N VAL A 60 -0.29 11.28 9.24
CA VAL A 60 0.46 12.54 9.14
C VAL A 60 1.71 12.43 8.26
N LYS A 61 2.09 11.22 7.84
CA LYS A 61 3.27 11.03 7.00
C LYS A 61 3.02 11.53 5.57
N PRO A 62 4.01 12.16 4.92
CA PRO A 62 3.90 12.57 3.53
C PRO A 62 3.51 11.38 2.64
N GLY A 63 2.43 11.56 1.88
CA GLY A 63 1.95 10.57 0.94
C GLY A 63 1.22 9.36 1.54
N ALA A 64 0.90 9.36 2.84
CA ALA A 64 0.19 8.28 3.49
C ALA A 64 -1.11 7.90 2.75
N HIS A 65 -1.91 8.91 2.39
CA HIS A 65 -3.21 8.72 1.72
C HIS A 65 -3.16 8.56 0.19
N LEU A 66 -1.95 8.51 -0.40
CA LEU A 66 -1.81 8.34 -1.84
C LEU A 66 -2.19 6.91 -2.25
N THR A 67 -2.90 6.80 -3.37
CA THR A 67 -3.12 5.53 -4.07
C THR A 67 -1.98 5.36 -5.06
N VAL A 68 -1.05 4.47 -4.74
CA VAL A 68 0.10 4.17 -5.60
C VAL A 68 0.20 2.67 -5.77
N LYS A 69 0.67 2.25 -6.94
CA LYS A 69 1.02 0.85 -7.23
C LYS A 69 2.48 0.53 -6.93
N LYS A 70 3.28 1.54 -6.60
CA LYS A 70 4.74 1.44 -6.46
C LYS A 70 5.16 1.61 -5.01
N ILE A 71 5.98 0.68 -4.52
CA ILE A 71 6.72 0.82 -3.26
C ILE A 71 8.17 1.18 -3.52
N PHE A 72 8.75 1.91 -2.57
CA PHE A 72 10.17 2.09 -2.40
C PHE A 72 10.68 1.03 -1.41
N VAL A 73 11.77 0.36 -1.76
CA VAL A 73 12.48 -0.61 -0.92
C VAL A 73 13.90 -0.11 -0.72
N GLY A 74 14.19 0.42 0.46
CA GLY A 74 15.49 0.98 0.82
C GLY A 74 16.32 0.04 1.69
N SER A 75 17.60 0.38 1.84
CA SER A 75 18.57 -0.40 2.62
C SER A 75 18.75 -1.83 2.10
N ILE A 76 18.60 -2.04 0.79
CA ILE A 76 18.96 -3.31 0.15
C ILE A 76 20.48 -3.41 0.03
N LYS A 77 21.02 -4.62 0.14
CA LYS A 77 22.45 -4.87 0.01
C LYS A 77 22.87 -5.00 -1.46
N GLU A 78 24.17 -4.98 -1.72
CA GLU A 78 24.71 -5.05 -3.08
C GLU A 78 24.50 -6.42 -3.74
N ASP A 79 24.31 -7.47 -2.96
CA ASP A 79 23.96 -8.82 -3.37
C ASP A 79 22.45 -9.01 -3.63
N THR A 80 21.59 -8.14 -3.09
CA THR A 80 20.14 -8.21 -3.35
C THR A 80 19.83 -7.88 -4.82
N GLU A 81 19.25 -8.83 -5.55
CA GLU A 81 18.87 -8.68 -6.96
C GLU A 81 17.34 -8.64 -7.16
N GLU A 82 16.92 -8.46 -8.41
CA GLU A 82 15.51 -8.48 -8.79
C GLU A 82 14.83 -9.77 -8.34
N TYR A 83 15.47 -10.93 -8.51
CA TYR A 83 14.85 -12.22 -8.17
C TYR A 83 14.58 -12.35 -6.67
N ASN A 84 15.47 -11.84 -5.80
CA ASN A 84 15.26 -11.84 -4.34
C ASN A 84 14.05 -10.98 -3.96
N LEU A 85 13.92 -9.80 -4.60
CA LEU A 85 12.79 -8.91 -4.38
C LEU A 85 11.49 -9.54 -4.90
N ARG A 86 11.54 -10.20 -6.07
CA ARG A 86 10.39 -10.87 -6.67
C ARG A 86 9.87 -11.99 -5.77
N ASP A 87 10.74 -12.91 -5.40
CA ASP A 87 10.44 -14.05 -4.51
C ASP A 87 9.85 -13.57 -3.16
N TYR A 88 10.38 -12.47 -2.62
CA TYR A 88 9.85 -11.92 -1.37
C TYR A 88 8.50 -11.22 -1.53
N PHE A 89 8.33 -10.38 -2.56
CA PHE A 89 7.15 -9.50 -2.68
C PHE A 89 5.96 -10.15 -3.38
N GLU A 90 6.16 -11.22 -4.15
CA GLU A 90 5.06 -11.90 -4.87
C GLU A 90 4.01 -12.50 -3.93
N LYS A 91 4.38 -12.78 -2.68
CA LYS A 91 3.45 -13.21 -1.62
C LYS A 91 2.40 -12.17 -1.24
N TYR A 92 2.65 -10.89 -1.52
CA TYR A 92 1.69 -9.81 -1.22
C TYR A 92 0.74 -9.54 -2.38
N GLY A 93 1.15 -9.84 -3.61
CA GLY A 93 0.36 -9.60 -4.81
C GLY A 93 1.20 -9.66 -6.07
N LYS A 94 0.53 -9.56 -7.22
CA LYS A 94 1.18 -9.71 -8.52
C LYS A 94 2.07 -8.51 -8.82
N ILE A 95 3.32 -8.78 -9.14
CA ILE A 95 4.33 -7.77 -9.47
C ILE A 95 4.28 -7.50 -10.98
N GLU A 96 4.11 -6.23 -11.36
CA GLU A 96 4.26 -5.75 -12.74
C GLU A 96 5.74 -5.55 -13.09
N THR A 97 6.49 -4.80 -12.28
CA THR A 97 7.89 -4.45 -12.56
C THR A 97 8.72 -4.31 -11.28
N ILE A 98 10.03 -4.56 -11.39
CA ILE A 98 11.02 -4.31 -10.35
C ILE A 98 12.16 -3.49 -10.96
N GLU A 99 12.53 -2.40 -10.29
CA GLU A 99 13.59 -1.50 -10.72
C GLU A 99 14.67 -1.42 -9.61
N VAL A 100 15.74 -2.22 -9.73
CA VAL A 100 16.88 -2.12 -8.82
C VAL A 100 17.74 -0.93 -9.24
N MET A 101 17.86 0.06 -8.35
CA MET A 101 18.47 1.33 -8.71
C MET A 101 19.99 1.25 -8.54
N GLY A 102 20.71 1.33 -9.66
CA GLY A 102 22.17 1.41 -9.71
C GLY A 102 22.67 2.73 -10.30
N ASP A 103 23.92 3.05 -10.03
CA ASP A 103 24.65 4.08 -10.74
C ASP A 103 24.99 3.58 -12.16
N ARG A 104 24.53 4.30 -13.18
CA ARG A 104 24.65 3.87 -14.58
C ARG A 104 26.09 3.86 -15.12
N GLN A 105 27.02 4.56 -14.47
CA GLN A 105 28.41 4.67 -14.92
C GLN A 105 29.31 3.61 -14.27
N SER A 106 29.12 3.39 -12.97
CA SER A 106 29.93 2.46 -12.17
C SER A 106 29.30 1.08 -12.00
N GLY A 107 28.00 0.92 -12.32
CA GLY A 107 27.25 -0.30 -12.03
C GLY A 107 26.96 -0.51 -10.54
N LYS A 108 27.39 0.41 -9.67
CA LYS A 108 27.24 0.28 -8.22
C LYS A 108 25.79 0.45 -7.81
N LYS A 109 25.21 -0.53 -7.10
CA LYS A 109 23.84 -0.44 -6.58
C LYS A 109 23.73 0.72 -5.59
N ARG A 110 22.65 1.50 -5.68
CA ARG A 110 22.39 2.68 -4.83
C ARG A 110 21.75 2.31 -3.48
N GLY A 111 21.58 1.01 -3.20
CA GLY A 111 20.99 0.52 -1.96
C GLY A 111 19.48 0.71 -1.87
N PHE A 112 18.79 0.85 -3.02
CA PHE A 112 17.32 0.83 -3.06
C PHE A 112 16.77 0.29 -4.38
N ALA A 113 15.51 -0.12 -4.34
CA ALA A 113 14.74 -0.56 -5.49
C ALA A 113 13.31 0.01 -5.45
N PHE A 114 12.63 -0.07 -6.58
CA PHE A 114 11.19 0.12 -6.65
C PHE A 114 10.52 -1.18 -7.09
N VAL A 115 9.36 -1.49 -6.51
CA VAL A 115 8.51 -2.61 -6.92
C VAL A 115 7.15 -2.05 -7.26
N THR A 116 6.66 -2.35 -8.46
CA THR A 116 5.33 -1.95 -8.93
C THR A 116 4.44 -3.19 -8.94
N PHE A 117 3.33 -3.13 -8.20
CA PHE A 117 2.29 -4.15 -8.19
C PHE A 117 1.19 -3.83 -9.20
N ASP A 118 0.37 -4.83 -9.54
CA ASP A 118 -0.81 -4.60 -10.37
C ASP A 118 -1.94 -3.89 -9.62
N ASP A 119 -2.00 -4.07 -8.29
CA ASP A 119 -3.04 -3.53 -7.42
C ASP A 119 -2.48 -2.55 -6.36
N PRO A 120 -3.05 -1.33 -6.22
CA PRO A 120 -2.67 -0.43 -5.13
C PRO A 120 -3.02 -0.95 -3.73
N ASP A 121 -3.96 -1.87 -3.57
CA ASP A 121 -4.25 -2.50 -2.26
C ASP A 121 -3.04 -3.29 -1.74
N THR A 122 -2.32 -3.96 -2.65
CA THR A 122 -1.08 -4.68 -2.30
C THR A 122 -0.04 -3.73 -1.70
N VAL A 123 0.07 -2.51 -2.20
CA VAL A 123 0.95 -1.50 -1.60
C VAL A 123 0.50 -1.16 -0.18
N ASP A 124 -0.80 -0.91 0.02
CA ASP A 124 -1.36 -0.60 1.33
C ASP A 124 -1.10 -1.72 2.35
N ILE A 125 -1.24 -2.99 1.96
CA ILE A 125 -0.92 -4.16 2.80
C ILE A 125 0.58 -4.18 3.13
N THR A 126 1.43 -4.03 2.12
CA THR A 126 2.88 -4.20 2.26
C THR A 126 3.46 -3.17 3.21
N VAL A 127 3.06 -1.89 3.09
CA VAL A 127 3.64 -0.78 3.86
C VAL A 127 3.17 -0.72 5.33
N VAL A 128 2.20 -1.56 5.73
CA VAL A 128 1.84 -1.72 7.17
C VAL A 128 3.07 -2.18 7.95
N GLN A 129 3.83 -3.11 7.36
CA GLN A 129 5.12 -3.50 7.90
C GLN A 129 6.20 -2.55 7.36
N LYS A 130 6.74 -1.69 8.21
CA LYS A 130 7.77 -0.73 7.77
C LYS A 130 9.09 -1.41 7.36
N TYR A 131 9.43 -2.51 8.02
CA TYR A 131 10.72 -3.18 7.89
C TYR A 131 10.53 -4.64 7.49
N HIS A 132 11.13 -5.04 6.39
CA HIS A 132 11.03 -6.39 5.82
C HIS A 132 12.40 -7.05 5.80
N THR A 133 12.47 -8.29 6.26
CA THR A 133 13.70 -9.10 6.13
C THR A 133 13.72 -9.77 4.77
N ILE A 134 14.60 -9.31 3.88
CA ILE A 134 14.81 -9.84 2.52
C ILE A 134 16.25 -10.30 2.45
N ASP A 135 16.47 -11.58 2.14
CA ASP A 135 17.82 -12.18 2.07
C ASP A 135 18.65 -11.99 3.36
N GLY A 136 17.99 -12.11 4.52
CA GLY A 136 18.64 -11.88 5.82
C GLY A 136 18.93 -10.41 6.14
N HIS A 137 18.51 -9.47 5.29
CA HIS A 137 18.75 -8.04 5.46
C HIS A 137 17.46 -7.29 5.76
N ASN A 138 17.55 -6.33 6.68
CA ASN A 138 16.40 -5.52 7.08
C ASN A 138 16.24 -4.31 6.13
N CYS A 139 15.25 -4.39 5.26
CA CYS A 139 14.95 -3.38 4.25
C CYS A 139 13.76 -2.51 4.70
N GLU A 140 13.83 -1.21 4.41
CA GLU A 140 12.75 -0.28 4.73
C GLU A 140 11.78 -0.16 3.55
N VAL A 141 10.49 -0.36 3.77
CA VAL A 141 9.46 -0.29 2.73
C VAL A 141 8.50 0.87 2.99
N LYS A 142 8.24 1.66 1.95
CA LYS A 142 7.34 2.82 1.96
C LYS A 142 6.60 2.95 0.64
N LYS A 143 5.47 3.68 0.65
CA LYS A 143 4.83 4.14 -0.60
C LYS A 143 5.84 4.97 -1.40
N ALA A 144 6.01 4.66 -2.69
CA ALA A 144 6.85 5.47 -3.55
C ALA A 144 6.16 6.80 -3.81
N LEU A 145 6.85 7.90 -3.51
CA LEU A 145 6.40 9.24 -3.87
C LEU A 145 6.92 9.56 -5.27
N SER A 146 6.05 10.06 -6.15
CA SER A 146 6.52 10.60 -7.44
C SER A 146 7.42 11.81 -7.16
N LYS A 147 8.52 11.88 -7.92
CA LYS A 147 9.33 13.11 -8.01
C LYS A 147 8.66 14.13 -8.92
#